data_AF-A0A921LCH5-F1
#
_entry.id   AF-A0A921LCH5-F1
#
_cell.length_a   1.000
_cell.length_b   1.000
_cell.length_c   1.000
_cell.angle_alpha   90.00
_cell.angle_beta   90.00
_cell.angle_gamma   90.00
#
_symmetry.space_group_name_H-M   'P 1'
#
loop_
_entity.id
_entity.type
_entity.pdbx_description
1 polymer ?
#
loop_
_entity_poly.entity_id
_entity_poly.type
_entity_poly.pdbx_seq_one_letter_code
_entity_poly.pdbx_strand_id
1 'polypeptide(L)'
;MSDFDNLVATKVAKDISKKFNDRLDEELNGNLATGYLNQKQLCKYLGISPTTFKEKIKPLAPPTFVIDGMVRYKVDRIDEWMQQFEIWNDEYIPERSGA
;
A
#
# COMPACT_ATOMS: atom_id res chain seq x y z
N MET A 1 19.22 25.02 14.25
CA MET A 1 19.03 24.73 12.81
C MET A 1 18.12 25.79 12.26
N SER A 2 18.48 26.42 11.14
CA SER A 2 17.66 27.47 10.54
C SER A 2 16.43 26.87 9.84
N ASP A 3 15.34 27.61 9.70
CA ASP A 3 14.15 27.16 8.97
C ASP A 3 14.46 26.76 7.51
N PHE A 4 15.51 27.36 6.94
CA PHE A 4 16.03 27.02 5.63
C PHE A 4 16.61 25.60 5.57
N ASP A 5 17.36 25.18 6.60
CA ASP A 5 17.96 23.85 6.67
C ASP A 5 16.88 22.75 6.75
N ASN A 6 15.80 23.01 7.50
CA ASN A 6 14.65 22.11 7.60
C ASN A 6 13.89 21.99 6.27
N LEU A 7 13.71 23.11 5.55
CA LEU A 7 13.05 23.11 4.25
C LEU A 7 13.85 22.31 3.20
N VAL A 8 15.17 22.52 3.18
CA VAL A 8 16.09 21.77 2.30
C VAL A 8 16.05 20.28 2.62
N ALA A 9 16.17 19.89 3.89
CA ALA A 9 16.11 18.50 4.31
C ALA A 9 14.80 17.80 3.88
N THR A 10 13.66 18.50 4.05
CA THR A 10 12.35 17.95 3.67
C THR A 10 12.22 17.75 2.16
N LYS A 11 12.71 18.71 1.37
CA LYS A 11 12.67 18.61 -0.10
C LYS A 11 13.60 17.51 -0.62
N VAL A 12 14.81 17.42 -0.07
CA VAL A 12 15.77 16.36 -0.37
C VAL A 12 15.20 14.98 -0.03
N ALA A 13 14.57 14.82 1.14
CA ALA A 13 13.93 13.55 1.52
C ALA A 13 12.82 13.15 0.54
N LYS A 14 12.02 14.11 0.08
CA LYS A 14 10.95 13.88 -0.90
C LYS A 14 11.51 13.48 -2.27
N ASP A 15 12.57 14.13 -2.72
CA ASP A 15 13.21 13.84 -4.02
C ASP A 15 13.92 12.49 -4.03
N ILE A 16 14.59 12.13 -2.91
CA ILE A 16 15.21 10.81 -2.73
C ILE A 16 14.13 9.72 -2.73
N SER A 17 13.06 9.92 -1.96
CA SER A 17 11.95 8.95 -1.90
C SER A 17 11.32 8.72 -3.28
N LYS A 18 11.15 9.79 -4.07
CA LYS A 18 10.62 9.69 -5.42
C LYS A 18 11.55 8.89 -6.34
N LYS A 19 12.83 9.28 -6.43
CA LYS A 19 13.82 8.62 -7.30
C LYS A 19 13.99 7.13 -7.00
N PHE A 20 13.95 6.76 -5.73
CA PHE A 20 14.08 5.36 -5.33
C PHE A 20 12.83 4.54 -5.66
N ASN A 21 11.64 5.11 -5.46
CA ASN A 21 10.39 4.45 -5.88
C ASN A 21 10.32 4.28 -7.40
N ASP A 22 10.77 5.28 -8.17
CA ASP A 22 10.83 5.19 -9.63
C ASP A 22 11.80 4.08 -10.07
N ARG A 23 12.99 3.99 -9.46
CA ARG A 23 13.95 2.89 -9.73
C ARG A 23 13.41 1.52 -9.37
N LEU A 24 12.70 1.39 -8.24
CA LEU A 24 12.09 0.13 -7.88
C LEU A 24 10.93 -0.22 -8.79
N ASP A 25 10.11 0.73 -9.21
CA ASP A 25 9.08 0.47 -10.23
C ASP A 25 9.73 0.02 -11.57
N GLU A 26 10.89 0.56 -11.96
CA GLU A 26 11.66 0.13 -13.14
C GLU A 26 12.25 -1.29 -13.00
N GLU A 27 12.91 -1.59 -11.88
CA GLU A 27 13.46 -2.93 -11.60
C GLU A 27 12.38 -4.01 -11.48
N LEU A 28 11.18 -3.62 -11.03
CA LEU A 28 10.03 -4.51 -10.83
C LEU A 28 9.11 -4.61 -12.04
N ASN A 29 9.31 -3.80 -13.10
CA ASN A 29 8.40 -3.73 -14.26
C ASN A 29 8.42 -4.97 -15.18
N GLY A 30 9.17 -6.03 -14.84
CA GLY A 30 9.19 -7.31 -15.57
C GLY A 30 8.79 -8.53 -14.76
N ASN A 31 8.72 -8.42 -13.44
CA ASN A 31 8.28 -9.48 -12.54
C ASN A 31 7.46 -8.80 -11.45
N LEU A 32 6.16 -9.10 -11.36
CA LEU A 32 5.37 -8.83 -10.14
C LEU A 32 6.12 -9.52 -8.99
N ALA A 33 7.07 -8.82 -8.37
CA ALA A 33 8.05 -9.46 -7.53
C ALA A 33 7.35 -10.00 -6.30
N THR A 34 7.41 -11.32 -6.20
CA THR A 34 7.24 -12.09 -4.99
C THR A 34 7.91 -11.38 -3.83
N GLY A 35 7.12 -10.83 -2.91
CA GLY A 35 7.65 -10.25 -1.68
C GLY A 35 6.92 -8.99 -1.26
N TYR A 36 7.40 -7.83 -1.69
CA TYR A 36 7.13 -6.55 -1.01
C TYR A 36 6.71 -5.43 -1.97
N LEU A 37 5.50 -4.92 -1.78
CA LEU A 37 4.90 -3.86 -2.57
C LEU A 37 5.07 -2.48 -1.91
N ASN A 38 5.26 -1.43 -2.70
CA ASN A 38 4.99 -0.06 -2.24
C ASN A 38 3.47 0.24 -2.23
N GLN A 39 3.04 1.39 -1.70
CA GLN A 39 1.60 1.70 -1.60
C GLN A 39 0.89 1.70 -2.96
N LYS A 40 1.51 2.26 -4.00
CA LYS A 40 0.93 2.35 -5.35
C LYS A 40 0.74 0.96 -5.96
N GLN A 41 1.75 0.10 -5.80
CA GLN A 41 1.72 -1.29 -6.22
C GLN A 41 0.67 -2.08 -5.42
N LEU A 42 0.56 -1.86 -4.11
CA LEU A 42 -0.48 -2.50 -3.29
C LEU A 42 -1.89 -2.08 -3.71
N CYS A 43 -2.12 -0.80 -3.99
CA CYS A 43 -3.42 -0.33 -4.48
C CYS A 43 -3.78 -1.01 -5.81
N LYS A 44 -2.80 -1.15 -6.71
CA LYS A 44 -2.97 -1.89 -7.97
C LYS A 44 -3.22 -3.38 -7.74
N TYR A 45 -2.51 -4.00 -6.81
CA TYR A 45 -2.63 -5.41 -6.44
C TYR A 45 -4.02 -5.73 -5.88
N LEU A 46 -4.52 -4.90 -4.96
CA LEU A 46 -5.85 -5.05 -4.37
C LEU A 46 -6.99 -4.55 -5.28
N GLY A 47 -6.69 -3.91 -6.41
CA GLY A 47 -7.70 -3.34 -7.31
C GLY A 47 -8.47 -2.15 -6.72
N ILE A 48 -7.85 -1.37 -5.84
CA ILE A 48 -8.49 -0.24 -5.14
C ILE A 48 -7.86 1.11 -5.50
N SER A 49 -8.61 2.19 -5.29
CA SER A 49 -8.09 3.54 -5.44
C SER A 49 -7.16 3.93 -4.27
N PRO A 50 -6.19 4.85 -4.48
CA PRO A 50 -5.38 5.40 -3.39
C PRO A 50 -6.20 6.06 -2.27
N THR A 51 -7.34 6.66 -2.64
CA THR A 51 -8.29 7.26 -1.68
C THR A 51 -8.91 6.18 -0.80
N THR A 52 -9.39 5.09 -1.41
CA THR A 52 -9.91 3.92 -0.69
C THR A 52 -8.84 3.36 0.25
N PHE A 53 -7.59 3.24 -0.20
CA PHE A 53 -6.50 2.80 0.67
C PHE A 53 -6.33 3.73 1.87
N LYS A 54 -6.28 5.05 1.66
CA LYS A 54 -6.07 6.03 2.73
C LYS A 54 -7.22 6.07 3.74
N GLU A 55 -8.45 5.96 3.28
CA GLU A 55 -9.65 6.17 4.11
C GLU A 55 -10.22 4.89 4.72
N LYS A 56 -10.03 3.75 4.05
CA LYS A 56 -10.65 2.48 4.46
C LYS A 56 -9.62 1.44 4.91
N ILE A 57 -8.50 1.32 4.21
CA ILE A 57 -7.51 0.27 4.51
C ILE A 57 -6.51 0.73 5.56
N LYS A 58 -5.87 1.89 5.39
CA LYS A 58 -4.84 2.41 6.31
C LYS A 58 -5.31 2.53 7.77
N PRO A 59 -6.55 2.97 8.08
CA PRO A 59 -7.04 3.01 9.46
C PRO A 59 -7.18 1.65 10.12
N LEU A 60 -7.31 0.57 9.35
CA LEU A 60 -7.35 -0.82 9.84
C LEU A 60 -5.94 -1.36 10.16
N ALA A 61 -4.90 -0.55 10.02
CA ALA A 61 -3.51 -0.88 10.34
C ALA A 61 -3.01 -2.16 9.64
N PRO A 62 -2.95 -2.19 8.29
CA PRO A 62 -2.45 -3.35 7.56
C PRO A 62 -0.98 -3.65 7.93
N PRO A 63 -0.54 -4.92 7.81
CA PRO A 63 0.85 -5.30 8.01
C PRO A 63 1.79 -4.45 7.16
N THR A 64 2.75 -3.81 7.82
CA THR A 64 3.74 -2.95 7.19
C THR A 64 5.14 -3.37 7.60
N PHE A 65 6.07 -3.26 6.66
CA PHE A 65 7.49 -3.54 6.85
C PHE A 65 8.28 -2.29 6.49
N VAL A 66 9.35 -2.02 7.24
CA VAL A 66 10.29 -0.95 6.90
C VAL A 66 11.54 -1.60 6.32
N ILE A 67 11.79 -1.34 5.03
CA ILE A 67 12.98 -1.80 4.30
C ILE A 67 13.68 -0.55 3.78
N ASP A 68 14.94 -0.34 4.18
CA ASP A 68 15.73 0.86 3.84
C ASP A 68 14.99 2.18 4.13
N GLY A 69 14.29 2.24 5.27
CA GLY A 69 13.53 3.43 5.69
C GLY A 69 12.22 3.66 4.93
N MET A 70 11.82 2.74 4.05
CA MET A 70 10.59 2.85 3.27
C MET A 70 9.56 1.83 3.70
N VAL A 71 8.29 2.27 3.76
CA VAL A 71 7.15 1.40 4.07
C VAL A 71 6.86 0.49 2.89
N ARG A 72 6.77 -0.81 3.18
CA ARG A 72 6.48 -1.90 2.25
C ARG A 72 5.39 -2.81 2.79
N TYR A 73 4.70 -3.47 1.88
CA TYR A 73 3.60 -4.37 2.15
C TYR A 73 3.94 -5.76 1.61
N LYS A 74 4.16 -6.73 2.50
CA LYS A 74 4.48 -8.08 2.06
C LYS A 74 3.22 -8.78 1.57
N VAL A 75 3.22 -9.34 0.36
CA VAL A 75 2.00 -9.85 -0.31
C VAL A 75 1.31 -10.93 0.52
N ASP A 76 2.04 -11.95 0.94
CA ASP A 76 1.52 -13.06 1.76
C ASP A 76 0.87 -12.56 3.06
N ARG A 77 1.49 -11.58 3.74
CA ARG A 77 0.94 -10.99 4.96
C ARG A 77 -0.29 -10.14 4.72
N ILE A 78 -0.37 -9.47 3.57
CA ILE A 78 -1.57 -8.74 3.18
C ILE A 78 -2.70 -9.72 2.90
N ASP A 79 -2.45 -10.81 2.16
CA ASP A 79 -3.47 -11.81 1.86
C ASP A 79 -4.01 -12.45 3.15
N GLU A 80 -3.13 -12.89 4.06
CA GLU A 80 -3.50 -13.40 5.40
C GLU A 80 -4.32 -12.39 6.22
N TRP A 81 -3.99 -11.10 6.10
CA TRP A 81 -4.69 -10.04 6.83
C TRP A 81 -6.06 -9.74 6.21
N MET A 82 -6.17 -9.73 4.88
CA MET A 82 -7.42 -9.51 4.17
C MET A 82 -8.46 -10.60 4.46
N GLN A 83 -8.02 -11.85 4.67
CA GLN A 83 -8.89 -12.95 5.08
C GLN A 83 -9.69 -12.68 6.36
N GLN A 84 -9.18 -11.83 7.26
CA GLN A 84 -9.88 -11.46 8.50
C GLN A 84 -11.14 -10.62 8.24
N PHE A 85 -11.22 -10.01 7.06
CA PHE A 85 -12.35 -9.19 6.61
C PHE A 85 -13.18 -9.88 5.53
N GLU A 86 -12.82 -11.10 5.13
CA GLU A 86 -13.61 -11.89 4.19
C GLU A 86 -14.92 -12.30 4.85
N ILE A 87 -16.02 -11.87 4.23
CA ILE A 87 -17.36 -12.30 4.61
C ILE A 87 -17.76 -13.41 3.64
N TRP A 88 -17.73 -14.65 4.11
CA TRP A 88 -18.25 -15.81 3.38
C TRP A 88 -19.77 -15.73 3.38
N ASN A 89 -20.39 -15.57 2.22
CA ASN A 89 -21.82 -15.35 2.14
C ASN A 89 -22.57 -16.46 1.40
N ASP A 90 -23.39 -17.18 2.16
CA ASP A 90 -24.78 -17.45 1.76
C ASP A 90 -25.73 -16.26 2.10
N GLU A 91 -25.30 -15.28 2.91
CA GLU A 91 -26.17 -14.23 3.48
C GLU A 91 -26.13 -12.85 2.78
N TYR A 92 -25.32 -12.67 1.75
CA TYR A 92 -25.25 -11.40 0.99
C TYR A 92 -25.38 -11.66 -0.50
N ILE A 93 -26.54 -12.22 -0.86
CA ILE A 93 -27.10 -12.07 -2.20
C ILE A 93 -28.06 -10.87 -2.11
N PRO A 94 -27.72 -9.72 -2.71
CA PRO A 94 -28.54 -8.50 -2.67
C PRO A 94 -30.00 -8.72 -3.14
N GLU A 95 -30.26 -9.79 -3.88
CA GLU A 95 -31.58 -10.15 -4.44
C GLU A 95 -32.55 -10.82 -3.45
N ARG A 96 -32.14 -11.14 -2.21
CA ARG A 96 -33.04 -11.77 -1.21
C ARG A 96 -33.48 -10.86 -0.06
N SER A 97 -32.98 -9.62 0.02
CA SER A 97 -33.43 -8.63 1.02
C SER A 97 -34.71 -7.90 0.60
N GLY A 98 -35.54 -8.54 -0.22
CA GLY A 98 -36.80 -8.03 -0.74
C GLY A 98 -37.72 -9.19 -1.14
N ALA A 99 -38.20 -9.94 -0.16
CA ALA A 99 -39.35 -10.83 -0.29
C ALA A 99 -40.13 -10.85 1.04
#